data_AF-A0AAV1QKZ5-F1
#
_entry.id   AF-A0AAV1QKZ5-F1
#
_cell.length_a   1.000
_cell.length_b   1.000
_cell.length_c   1.000
_cell.angle_alpha   90.00
_cell.angle_beta   90.00
_cell.angle_gamma   90.00
#
_symmetry.space_group_name_H-M   'P 1'
#
loop_
_entity.id
_entity.type
_entity.pdbx_description
1 polymer ?
#
loop_
_entity_poly.entity_id
_entity_poly.type
_entity_poly.pdbx_seq_one_letter_code
_entity_poly.pdbx_strand_id
1 'polypeptide(L)'
;SFFLSFFLSFFLSLFLSFFLSLFLSFFLSFFLSFFLSFFLSFFLSFFLSFFLSFFLSFFLSFLSFFLSFFLSFFLSFFLSFFSFFLSFFLSFFLSFFLSFFLSLFLSFFLSFFLSFFLSFFLSFLLVQVVNLLNDLYTCFDAIIDNFDVYKVETIGDAYMVVSGLPVRNGKLHGREVARMSLALLDAVKNFRIRHRPDQQLKLRIGIHSGPVCTGVVGLKMPRYCLFGDTVNTASRMESNGEALKIHVSEATRLVIEEFSSFQLQLRGEIEVKGKGRMRTYWLLGESDGNK
;
A
#
# COMPACT_ATOMS: atom_id res chain seq x y z
N SER A 1 92.88 78.81 92.04
CA SER A 1 92.55 78.16 90.75
C SER A 1 91.98 76.75 90.91
N PHE A 2 92.30 76.00 91.96
CA PHE A 2 91.84 74.60 92.16
C PHE A 2 90.34 74.44 92.48
N PHE A 3 89.74 75.40 93.19
CA PHE A 3 88.33 75.30 93.64
C PHE A 3 87.32 75.53 92.51
N LEU A 4 87.64 76.39 91.54
CA LEU A 4 86.77 76.69 90.39
C LEU A 4 86.76 75.54 89.37
N SER A 5 87.92 74.90 89.13
CA SER A 5 88.04 73.75 88.22
C SER A 5 87.34 72.50 88.76
N PHE A 6 87.36 72.29 90.08
CA PHE A 6 86.66 71.19 90.72
C PHE A 6 85.14 71.39 90.71
N PHE A 7 84.66 72.61 91.00
CA PHE A 7 83.23 72.90 90.99
C PHE A 7 82.63 72.81 89.57
N LEU A 8 83.36 73.29 88.55
CA LEU A 8 82.93 73.21 87.15
C LEU A 8 82.92 71.77 86.62
N SER A 9 83.96 70.96 86.93
CA SER A 9 84.02 69.56 86.47
C SER A 9 83.02 68.67 87.20
N PHE A 10 82.77 68.93 88.49
CA PHE A 10 81.76 68.22 89.28
C PHE A 10 80.33 68.53 88.79
N PHE A 11 80.00 69.80 88.56
CA PHE A 11 78.66 70.17 88.11
C PHE A 11 78.40 69.77 86.65
N LEU A 12 79.40 69.86 85.77
CA LEU A 12 79.29 69.44 84.38
C LEU A 12 79.16 67.92 84.25
N SER A 13 79.94 67.14 85.02
CA SER A 13 79.85 65.67 85.00
C SER A 13 78.55 65.15 85.61
N LEU A 14 78.08 65.78 86.70
CA LEU A 14 76.82 65.41 87.34
C LEU A 14 75.61 65.76 86.45
N PHE A 15 75.57 66.96 85.88
CA PHE A 15 74.45 67.39 85.04
C PHE A 15 74.42 66.62 83.71
N LEU A 16 75.58 66.39 83.07
CA LEU A 16 75.68 65.64 81.82
C LEU A 16 75.37 64.15 82.01
N SER A 17 75.87 63.50 83.07
CA SER A 17 75.59 62.08 83.32
C SER A 17 74.15 61.83 83.77
N PHE A 18 73.57 62.73 84.57
CA PHE A 18 72.19 62.61 85.03
C PHE A 18 71.17 62.83 83.91
N PHE A 19 71.32 63.90 83.11
CA PHE A 19 70.40 64.16 81.99
C PHE A 19 70.58 63.17 80.83
N LEU A 20 71.81 62.77 80.50
CA LEU A 20 72.07 61.82 79.40
C LEU A 20 71.59 60.41 79.75
N SER A 21 71.80 59.93 80.98
CA SER A 21 71.34 58.60 81.37
C SER A 21 69.82 58.53 81.54
N LEU A 22 69.19 59.55 82.13
CA LEU A 22 67.74 59.61 82.30
C LEU A 22 67.02 59.75 80.96
N PHE A 23 67.45 60.68 80.10
CA PHE A 23 66.81 60.92 78.81
C PHE A 23 67.04 59.78 77.82
N LEU A 24 68.25 59.21 77.75
CA LEU A 24 68.55 58.10 76.83
C LEU A 24 67.90 56.79 77.28
N SER A 25 67.91 56.45 78.57
CA SER A 25 67.31 55.19 79.05
C SER A 25 65.78 55.25 79.04
N PHE A 26 65.17 56.37 79.43
CA PHE A 26 63.72 56.56 79.40
C PHE A 26 63.18 56.60 77.97
N PHE A 27 63.78 57.43 77.09
CA PHE A 27 63.27 57.58 75.72
C PHE A 27 63.54 56.32 74.87
N LEU A 28 64.70 55.66 75.01
CA LEU A 28 65.01 54.45 74.24
C LEU A 28 64.21 53.24 74.72
N SER A 29 64.04 53.02 76.03
CA SER A 29 63.26 51.87 76.54
C SER A 29 61.76 52.05 76.33
N PHE A 30 61.23 53.26 76.55
CA PHE A 30 59.81 53.56 76.33
C PHE A 30 59.47 53.49 74.83
N PHE A 31 60.23 54.15 73.96
CA PHE A 31 59.93 54.15 72.53
C PHE A 31 60.17 52.77 71.88
N LEU A 32 61.23 52.03 72.24
CA LEU A 32 61.49 50.71 71.67
C LEU A 32 60.50 49.65 72.15
N SER A 33 60.15 49.61 73.45
CA SER A 33 59.21 48.61 73.97
C SER A 33 57.76 48.93 73.59
N PHE A 34 57.35 50.19 73.64
CA PHE A 34 56.01 50.62 73.25
C PHE A 34 55.80 50.43 71.75
N PHE A 35 56.69 50.93 70.89
CA PHE A 35 56.51 50.83 69.43
C PHE A 35 56.68 49.39 68.93
N LEU A 36 57.60 48.59 69.48
CA LEU A 36 57.79 47.20 69.03
C LEU A 36 56.66 46.28 69.52
N SER A 37 56.21 46.39 70.78
CA SER A 37 55.15 45.51 71.30
C SER A 37 53.76 45.92 70.81
N PHE A 38 53.45 47.23 70.78
CA PHE A 38 52.18 47.73 70.29
C PHE A 38 52.04 47.50 68.79
N PHE A 39 53.03 47.90 67.97
CA PHE A 39 52.92 47.79 66.52
C PHE A 39 53.01 46.31 66.06
N LEU A 40 53.83 45.46 66.68
CA LEU A 40 53.92 44.05 66.30
C LEU A 40 52.67 43.26 66.74
N SER A 41 52.17 43.44 67.96
CA SER A 41 50.98 42.70 68.43
C SER A 41 49.69 43.21 67.81
N PHE A 42 49.54 44.53 67.65
CA PHE A 42 48.38 45.15 66.99
C PHE A 42 48.36 44.78 65.51
N PHE A 43 49.45 44.98 64.77
CA PHE A 43 49.45 44.71 63.32
C PHE A 43 49.38 43.21 63.04
N LEU A 44 50.03 42.33 63.83
CA LEU A 44 49.95 40.89 63.62
C LEU A 44 48.57 40.32 63.99
N SER A 45 47.97 40.73 65.12
CA SER A 45 46.65 40.20 65.52
C SER A 45 45.50 40.81 64.71
N PHE A 46 45.53 42.13 64.47
CA PHE A 46 44.52 42.82 63.67
C PHE A 46 44.60 42.39 62.21
N PHE A 47 45.78 42.45 61.57
CA PHE A 47 45.90 42.10 60.16
C PHE A 47 45.68 40.60 59.93
N LEU A 48 46.17 39.70 60.79
CA LEU A 48 45.95 38.27 60.60
C LEU A 48 44.49 37.87 60.87
N SER A 49 43.84 38.36 61.92
CA SER A 49 42.44 38.00 62.20
C SER A 49 41.44 38.69 61.28
N PHE A 50 41.63 39.98 60.98
CA PHE A 50 40.78 40.73 60.06
C PHE A 50 40.93 40.22 58.64
N PHE A 51 42.16 40.14 58.11
CA PHE A 51 42.38 39.75 56.73
C PHE A 51 42.03 38.27 56.49
N LEU A 52 42.33 37.36 57.43
CA LEU A 52 41.96 35.95 57.30
C LEU A 52 40.44 35.74 57.41
N SER A 53 39.76 36.34 58.40
CA SER A 53 38.30 36.18 58.54
C SER A 53 37.52 36.88 57.43
N PHE A 54 37.94 38.08 57.03
CA PHE A 54 37.33 38.84 55.95
C PHE A 54 37.56 38.15 54.60
N PHE A 55 38.79 37.80 54.22
CA PHE A 55 39.03 37.12 52.94
C PHE A 55 38.45 35.71 52.91
N LEU A 56 38.51 34.94 54.01
CA LEU A 56 37.95 33.58 54.02
C LEU A 56 36.42 33.59 53.92
N SER A 57 35.74 34.48 54.65
CA SER A 57 34.26 34.61 54.56
C SER A 57 33.81 35.21 53.23
N PHE A 58 34.54 36.21 52.71
CA PHE A 58 34.31 36.78 51.38
C PHE A 58 34.53 35.74 50.28
N PHE A 59 35.60 34.94 50.34
CA PHE A 59 35.90 33.92 49.34
C PHE A 59 34.94 32.72 49.44
N LEU A 60 34.55 32.28 50.64
CA LEU A 60 33.56 31.22 50.83
C LEU A 60 32.15 31.64 50.36
N SER A 61 31.74 32.88 50.61
CA SER A 61 30.48 33.42 50.11
C SER A 61 30.50 33.67 48.60
N PHE A 62 31.63 34.13 48.06
CA PHE A 62 31.83 34.23 46.61
C PHE A 62 31.83 32.84 45.96
N LEU A 63 32.44 31.84 46.58
CA LEU A 63 32.45 30.45 46.10
C LEU A 63 31.06 29.82 46.15
N SER A 64 30.27 30.04 47.21
CA SER A 64 28.90 29.53 47.29
C SER A 64 27.94 30.24 46.32
N PHE A 65 28.11 31.55 46.13
CA PHE A 65 27.41 32.31 45.09
C PHE A 65 27.80 31.81 43.69
N PHE A 66 29.10 31.66 43.40
CA PHE A 66 29.58 31.16 42.12
C PHE A 66 29.11 29.72 41.86
N LEU A 67 29.14 28.85 42.86
CA LEU A 67 28.71 27.46 42.72
C LEU A 67 27.18 27.37 42.51
N SER A 68 26.38 28.14 43.25
CA SER A 68 24.92 28.16 43.08
C SER A 68 24.49 28.81 41.76
N PHE A 69 25.15 29.90 41.36
CA PHE A 69 24.94 30.54 40.06
C PHE A 69 25.36 29.61 38.91
N PHE A 70 26.56 29.04 38.96
CA PHE A 70 27.06 28.14 37.92
C PHE A 70 26.22 26.87 37.83
N LEU A 71 25.87 26.25 38.97
CA LEU A 71 25.05 25.04 38.98
C LEU A 71 23.63 25.31 38.48
N SER A 72 22.97 26.38 38.92
CA SER A 72 21.62 26.73 38.44
C SER A 72 21.61 27.15 36.97
N PHE A 73 22.60 27.95 36.54
CA PHE A 73 22.75 28.38 35.16
C PHE A 73 23.08 27.20 34.24
N PHE A 74 24.10 26.39 34.55
CA PHE A 74 24.44 25.23 33.73
C PHE A 74 23.32 24.19 33.74
N LEU A 75 22.71 23.88 34.90
CA LEU A 75 21.66 22.87 34.95
C LEU A 75 20.42 23.32 34.17
N SER A 76 19.98 24.57 34.30
CA SER A 76 18.85 25.11 33.53
C SER A 76 19.15 25.24 32.04
N PHE A 77 20.36 25.69 31.69
CA PHE A 77 20.82 25.77 30.30
C PHE A 77 20.88 24.38 29.65
N PHE A 78 21.50 23.38 30.29
CA PHE A 78 21.59 22.03 29.75
C PHE A 78 20.24 21.31 29.73
N LEU A 79 19.37 21.47 30.74
CA LEU A 79 18.02 20.88 30.74
C LEU A 79 17.12 21.50 29.66
N SER A 80 17.18 22.82 29.48
CA SER A 80 16.40 23.50 28.43
C SER A 80 16.93 23.21 27.03
N PHE A 81 18.25 23.14 26.87
CA PHE A 81 18.86 22.72 25.62
C PHE A 81 18.54 21.25 25.29
N PHE A 82 18.57 20.35 26.27
CA PHE A 82 18.22 18.96 26.09
C PHE A 82 16.72 18.77 25.80
N SER A 83 15.82 19.51 26.46
CA SER A 83 14.38 19.45 26.18
C SER A 83 14.03 20.06 24.82
N PHE A 84 14.71 21.13 24.41
CA PHE A 84 14.62 21.69 23.06
C PHE A 84 15.12 20.69 22.01
N PHE A 85 16.28 20.08 22.23
CA PHE A 85 16.83 19.08 21.32
C PHE A 85 15.93 17.84 21.22
N LEU A 86 15.40 17.36 22.35
CA LEU A 86 14.49 16.21 22.38
C LEU A 86 13.15 16.52 21.69
N SER A 87 12.57 17.69 21.93
CA SER A 87 11.31 18.11 21.28
C SER A 87 11.51 18.38 19.79
N PHE A 88 12.61 19.02 19.40
CA PHE A 88 12.99 19.20 17.99
C PHE A 88 13.21 17.86 17.30
N PHE A 89 14.02 16.97 17.88
CA PHE A 89 14.31 15.67 17.30
C PHE A 89 13.06 14.80 17.21
N LEU A 90 12.24 14.74 18.28
CA LEU A 90 11.02 13.94 18.30
C LEU A 90 9.98 14.50 17.34
N SER A 91 9.75 15.81 17.29
CA SER A 91 8.81 16.41 16.35
C SER A 91 9.29 16.31 14.91
N PHE A 92 10.57 16.60 14.64
CA PHE A 92 11.15 16.52 13.31
C PHE A 92 11.17 15.08 12.82
N PHE A 93 11.78 14.13 13.54
CA PHE A 93 11.83 12.73 13.08
C PHE A 93 10.45 12.10 13.02
N LEU A 94 9.57 12.32 14.01
CA LEU A 94 8.26 11.68 13.97
C LEU A 94 7.39 12.28 12.87
N SER A 95 7.36 13.61 12.69
CA SER A 95 6.55 14.23 11.64
C SER A 95 7.14 13.96 10.26
N PHE A 96 8.44 14.24 10.05
CA PHE A 96 9.10 14.05 8.77
C PHE A 96 9.11 12.58 8.38
N PHE A 97 9.56 11.67 9.25
CA PHE A 97 9.68 10.26 8.88
C PHE A 97 8.30 9.63 8.69
N LEU A 98 7.34 9.92 9.56
CA LEU A 98 5.99 9.36 9.40
C LEU A 98 5.27 9.96 8.19
N SER A 99 5.31 11.29 7.98
CA SER A 99 4.63 11.90 6.84
C SER A 99 5.31 11.57 5.52
N PHE A 100 6.64 11.66 5.46
CA PHE A 100 7.42 11.39 4.25
C PHE A 100 7.36 9.91 3.89
N PHE A 101 7.70 8.99 4.79
CA PHE A 101 7.69 7.57 4.45
C PHE A 101 6.27 7.05 4.26
N LEU A 102 5.29 7.46 5.06
CA LEU A 102 3.91 6.98 4.85
C LEU A 102 3.33 7.55 3.55
N SER A 103 3.52 8.84 3.25
CA SER A 103 2.98 9.42 2.00
C SER A 103 3.73 8.91 0.78
N LEU A 104 5.07 8.87 0.81
CA LEU A 104 5.88 8.37 -0.30
C LEU A 104 5.61 6.88 -0.49
N PHE A 105 5.69 6.06 0.55
CA PHE A 105 5.47 4.61 0.44
C PHE A 105 4.04 4.31 0.02
N LEU A 106 3.03 4.93 0.63
CA LEU A 106 1.64 4.65 0.28
C LEU A 106 1.29 5.20 -1.10
N SER A 107 1.68 6.43 -1.43
CA SER A 107 1.39 6.99 -2.77
C SER A 107 2.18 6.26 -3.85
N PHE A 108 3.48 6.04 -3.69
CA PHE A 108 4.31 5.33 -4.65
C PHE A 108 3.85 3.88 -4.76
N PHE A 109 3.81 3.12 -3.65
CA PHE A 109 3.46 1.70 -3.72
C PHE A 109 2.02 1.51 -4.16
N LEU A 110 1.04 2.24 -3.62
CA LEU A 110 -0.35 2.06 -4.02
C LEU A 110 -0.58 2.56 -5.45
N SER A 111 -0.09 3.76 -5.83
CA SER A 111 -0.32 4.26 -7.18
C SER A 111 0.47 3.47 -8.21
N PHE A 112 1.75 3.20 -7.99
CA PHE A 112 2.57 2.43 -8.92
C PHE A 112 2.08 0.99 -9.01
N PHE A 113 1.93 0.29 -7.88
CA PHE A 113 1.51 -1.11 -7.92
C PHE A 113 0.10 -1.25 -8.48
N LEU A 114 -0.86 -0.45 -8.01
CA LEU A 114 -2.24 -0.55 -8.48
C LEU A 114 -2.36 -0.09 -9.95
N SER A 115 -1.78 1.05 -10.32
CA SER A 115 -1.88 1.51 -11.71
C SER A 115 -1.11 0.60 -12.66
N PHE A 116 0.12 0.19 -12.33
CA PHE A 116 0.92 -0.66 -13.18
C PHE A 116 0.33 -2.07 -13.28
N PHE A 117 0.06 -2.76 -12.15
CA PHE A 117 -0.52 -4.11 -12.23
C PHE A 117 -1.90 -4.09 -12.86
N LEU A 118 -2.78 -3.19 -12.43
CA LEU A 118 -4.15 -3.19 -12.95
C LEU A 118 -4.18 -2.77 -14.42
N SER A 119 -3.46 -1.73 -14.84
CA SER A 119 -3.47 -1.33 -16.25
C SER A 119 -2.77 -2.37 -17.13
N PHE A 120 -1.59 -2.85 -16.73
CA PHE A 120 -0.79 -3.73 -17.57
C PHE A 120 -1.36 -5.14 -17.61
N PHE A 121 -1.63 -5.79 -16.46
CA PHE A 121 -2.14 -7.16 -16.47
C PHE A 121 -3.57 -7.23 -17.00
N LEU A 122 -4.43 -6.28 -16.63
CA LEU A 122 -5.81 -6.30 -17.10
C LEU A 122 -5.84 -6.00 -18.60
N SER A 123 -5.11 -5.01 -19.10
CA SER A 123 -5.08 -4.74 -20.55
C SER A 123 -4.51 -5.93 -21.34
N PHE A 124 -3.42 -6.52 -20.86
CA PHE A 124 -2.81 -7.67 -21.52
C PHE A 124 -3.74 -8.88 -21.55
N LEU A 125 -4.36 -9.21 -20.41
CA LEU A 125 -5.33 -10.30 -20.31
C LEU A 125 -6.56 -10.04 -21.17
N LEU A 126 -7.10 -8.82 -21.12
CA LEU A 126 -8.28 -8.44 -21.92
C LEU A 126 -7.99 -8.52 -23.41
N VAL A 127 -6.84 -8.02 -23.88
CA VAL A 127 -6.45 -8.12 -25.29
C VAL A 127 -6.30 -9.58 -25.70
N GLN A 128 -5.70 -10.43 -24.87
CA GLN A 128 -5.59 -11.86 -25.17
C GLN A 128 -6.94 -12.57 -25.24
N VAL A 129 -7.85 -12.26 -24.31
CA VAL A 129 -9.20 -12.83 -24.29
C VAL A 129 -10.03 -12.32 -25.46
N VAL A 130 -9.97 -11.04 -25.78
CA VAL A 130 -10.67 -10.43 -26.93
C VAL A 130 -10.14 -11.03 -28.23
N ASN A 131 -8.83 -11.15 -28.41
CA ASN A 131 -8.24 -11.78 -29.60
C ASN A 131 -8.64 -13.26 -29.71
N LEU A 132 -8.68 -13.98 -28.59
CA LEU A 132 -9.15 -15.37 -28.57
C LEU A 132 -10.62 -15.47 -29.02
N LEU A 133 -11.50 -14.64 -28.45
CA LEU A 133 -12.92 -14.62 -28.80
C LEU A 133 -13.11 -14.21 -30.26
N ASN A 134 -12.34 -13.24 -30.74
CA ASN A 134 -12.38 -12.80 -32.13
C ASN A 134 -11.94 -13.92 -33.09
N ASP A 135 -10.84 -14.61 -32.80
CA ASP A 135 -10.37 -15.76 -33.59
C ASP A 135 -11.42 -16.89 -33.59
N LEU A 136 -12.05 -17.17 -32.44
CA LEU A 136 -13.09 -18.18 -32.30
C LEU A 136 -14.36 -17.83 -33.10
N TYR A 137 -14.87 -16.61 -32.94
CA TYR A 137 -16.08 -16.18 -33.64
C TYR A 137 -15.85 -16.03 -35.14
N THR A 138 -14.66 -15.62 -35.57
CA THR A 138 -14.30 -15.60 -37.01
C THR A 138 -14.31 -17.03 -37.59
N CYS A 139 -13.79 -18.00 -36.84
CA CYS A 139 -13.86 -19.42 -37.23
C CYS A 139 -15.32 -19.90 -37.33
N PHE A 140 -16.17 -19.55 -36.36
CA PHE A 140 -17.58 -19.93 -36.38
C PHE A 140 -18.34 -19.26 -37.52
N ASP A 141 -18.12 -17.96 -37.74
CA ASP A 141 -18.72 -17.18 -38.83
C ASP A 141 -18.37 -17.81 -40.20
N ALA A 142 -17.10 -18.21 -40.42
CA ALA A 142 -16.69 -18.89 -41.64
C ALA A 142 -17.35 -20.28 -41.84
N ILE A 143 -17.71 -20.97 -40.76
CA ILE A 143 -18.37 -22.28 -40.82
C ILE A 143 -19.85 -22.10 -41.13
N ILE A 144 -20.54 -21.17 -40.45
CA ILE A 144 -21.99 -20.97 -40.62
C ILE A 144 -22.35 -20.45 -42.01
N ASP A 145 -21.45 -19.72 -42.68
CA ASP A 145 -21.66 -19.24 -44.05
C ASP A 145 -21.87 -20.38 -45.07
N ASN A 146 -21.49 -21.62 -44.74
CA ASN A 146 -21.69 -22.80 -45.59
C ASN A 146 -23.06 -23.49 -45.40
N PHE A 147 -23.87 -23.03 -44.44
CA PHE A 147 -25.15 -23.65 -44.07
C PHE A 147 -26.29 -22.63 -44.19
N ASP A 148 -27.52 -23.11 -44.41
CA ASP A 148 -28.70 -22.23 -44.46
C ASP A 148 -29.15 -21.86 -43.04
N VAL A 149 -28.38 -20.96 -42.42
CA VAL A 149 -28.55 -20.52 -41.03
C VAL A 149 -28.33 -19.02 -40.91
N TYR A 150 -29.02 -18.40 -39.95
CA TYR A 150 -28.94 -16.98 -39.65
C TYR A 150 -28.39 -16.75 -38.23
N LYS A 151 -27.35 -15.93 -38.13
CA LYS A 151 -26.77 -15.49 -36.85
C LYS A 151 -27.63 -14.38 -36.26
N VAL A 152 -28.14 -14.59 -35.05
CA VAL A 152 -29.09 -13.67 -34.40
C VAL A 152 -28.34 -12.64 -33.57
N GLU A 153 -27.83 -13.06 -32.41
CA GLU A 153 -27.05 -12.23 -31.50
C GLU A 153 -26.08 -13.11 -30.70
N THR A 154 -25.02 -12.49 -30.18
CA THR A 154 -24.16 -13.11 -29.15
C THR A 154 -24.60 -12.60 -27.78
N ILE A 155 -24.97 -13.51 -26.88
CA ILE A 155 -25.38 -13.18 -25.50
C ILE A 155 -24.28 -13.66 -24.55
N GLY A 156 -23.41 -12.75 -24.12
CA GLY A 156 -22.26 -13.12 -23.30
C GLY A 156 -21.28 -14.00 -24.10
N ASP A 157 -21.06 -15.22 -23.62
CA ASP A 157 -20.26 -16.26 -24.28
C ASP A 157 -21.05 -17.15 -25.23
N ALA A 158 -22.39 -17.01 -25.27
CA ALA A 158 -23.26 -17.84 -26.11
C ALA A 158 -23.37 -17.31 -27.56
N TYR A 159 -23.26 -18.24 -28.52
CA TYR A 159 -23.40 -17.97 -29.95
C TYR A 159 -24.75 -18.50 -30.45
N MET A 160 -25.69 -17.60 -30.77
CA MET A 160 -27.06 -17.95 -31.13
C MET A 160 -27.28 -17.94 -32.65
N VAL A 161 -27.72 -19.08 -33.17
CA VAL A 161 -28.00 -19.30 -34.59
C VAL A 161 -29.38 -19.92 -34.75
N VAL A 162 -30.08 -19.56 -35.83
CA VAL A 162 -31.40 -20.09 -36.18
C VAL A 162 -31.42 -20.50 -37.65
N SER A 163 -32.30 -21.44 -38.02
CA SER A 163 -32.56 -21.77 -39.43
C SER A 163 -34.06 -21.77 -39.70
N GLY A 164 -34.45 -21.54 -40.95
CA GLY A 164 -35.85 -21.33 -41.34
C GLY A 164 -36.35 -19.90 -41.09
N LEU A 165 -35.44 -18.97 -40.82
CA LEU A 165 -35.68 -17.54 -40.66
C LEU A 165 -34.51 -16.75 -41.28
N PRO A 166 -34.76 -15.57 -41.88
CA PRO A 166 -36.07 -14.94 -42.08
C PRO A 166 -36.93 -15.65 -43.14
N VAL A 167 -36.30 -16.41 -44.04
CA VAL A 167 -36.99 -17.21 -45.07
C VAL A 167 -37.21 -18.62 -44.53
N ARG A 168 -38.44 -19.12 -44.66
CA ARG A 168 -38.79 -20.49 -44.24
C ARG A 168 -38.20 -21.51 -45.21
N ASN A 169 -37.52 -22.52 -44.69
CA ASN A 169 -36.92 -23.62 -45.45
C ASN A 169 -37.60 -24.98 -45.17
N GLY A 170 -38.88 -24.94 -44.75
CA GLY A 170 -39.67 -26.16 -44.52
C GLY A 170 -39.17 -26.94 -43.31
N LYS A 171 -38.74 -28.20 -43.50
CA LYS A 171 -38.15 -29.05 -42.46
C LYS A 171 -36.61 -29.11 -42.52
N LEU A 172 -36.01 -28.44 -43.50
CA LEU A 172 -34.56 -28.42 -43.70
C LEU A 172 -33.85 -27.74 -42.52
N HIS A 173 -34.50 -26.82 -41.80
CA HIS A 173 -33.90 -26.15 -40.65
C HIS A 173 -33.30 -27.10 -39.61
N GLY A 174 -33.93 -28.26 -39.36
CA GLY A 174 -33.42 -29.23 -38.40
C GLY A 174 -32.11 -29.86 -38.88
N ARG A 175 -32.04 -30.20 -40.17
CA ARG A 175 -30.86 -30.78 -40.83
C ARG A 175 -29.70 -29.79 -40.87
N GLU A 176 -29.96 -28.56 -41.30
CA GLU A 176 -28.94 -27.51 -41.44
C GLU A 176 -28.31 -27.18 -40.07
N VAL A 177 -29.13 -27.01 -39.03
CA VAL A 177 -28.62 -26.73 -37.68
C VAL A 177 -27.85 -27.91 -37.10
N ALA A 178 -28.30 -29.14 -37.34
CA ALA A 178 -27.60 -30.34 -36.88
C ALA A 178 -26.22 -30.50 -37.53
N ARG A 179 -26.14 -30.32 -38.86
CA ARG A 179 -24.86 -30.37 -39.61
C ARG A 179 -23.90 -29.28 -39.20
N MET A 180 -24.40 -28.05 -39.09
CA MET A 180 -23.63 -26.91 -38.61
C MET A 180 -23.10 -27.16 -37.20
N SER A 181 -23.91 -27.73 -36.31
CA SER A 181 -23.47 -28.07 -34.94
C SER A 181 -22.36 -29.13 -34.92
N LEU A 182 -22.42 -30.15 -35.78
CA LEU A 182 -21.36 -31.15 -35.93
C LEU A 182 -20.07 -30.52 -36.47
N ALA A 183 -20.18 -29.70 -37.52
CA ALA A 183 -19.05 -29.01 -38.12
C ALA A 183 -18.35 -28.04 -37.13
N LEU A 184 -19.14 -27.28 -36.35
CA LEU A 184 -18.62 -26.41 -35.29
C LEU A 184 -17.89 -27.23 -34.20
N LEU A 185 -18.47 -28.36 -33.78
CA LEU A 185 -17.86 -29.21 -32.76
C LEU A 185 -16.50 -29.76 -33.23
N ASP A 186 -16.39 -30.17 -34.49
CA ASP A 186 -15.14 -30.68 -35.07
C ASP A 186 -14.11 -29.57 -35.30
N ALA A 187 -14.53 -28.37 -35.68
CA ALA A 187 -13.64 -27.21 -35.77
C ALA A 187 -13.05 -26.83 -34.41
N VAL A 188 -13.86 -26.84 -33.35
CA VAL A 188 -13.39 -26.57 -31.98
C VAL A 188 -12.39 -27.62 -31.49
N LYS A 189 -12.52 -28.88 -31.91
CA LYS A 189 -11.52 -29.91 -31.54
C LYS A 189 -10.13 -29.59 -32.08
N ASN A 190 -10.05 -28.99 -33.27
CA ASN A 190 -8.80 -28.62 -33.94
C ASN A 190 -8.35 -27.18 -33.59
N PHE A 191 -9.22 -26.36 -33.02
CA PHE A 191 -8.91 -24.99 -32.64
C PHE A 191 -7.93 -24.95 -31.46
N ARG A 192 -6.77 -24.33 -31.67
CA ARG A 192 -5.73 -24.17 -30.64
C ARG A 192 -5.69 -22.74 -30.13
N ILE A 193 -5.66 -22.60 -28.80
CA ILE A 193 -5.55 -21.30 -28.14
C ILE A 193 -4.10 -20.82 -28.25
N ARG A 194 -3.87 -19.68 -28.91
CA ARG A 194 -2.53 -19.14 -29.21
C ARG A 194 -1.64 -18.98 -27.97
N HIS A 195 -2.24 -18.62 -26.82
CA HIS A 195 -1.52 -18.40 -25.56
C HIS A 195 -1.45 -19.64 -24.66
N ARG A 196 -2.21 -20.71 -24.96
CA ARG A 196 -2.23 -21.99 -24.22
C ARG A 196 -2.56 -23.16 -25.17
N PRO A 197 -1.58 -23.65 -25.94
CA PRO A 197 -1.83 -24.65 -26.98
C PRO A 197 -2.32 -26.01 -26.43
N ASP A 198 -2.03 -26.31 -25.17
CA ASP A 198 -2.39 -27.58 -24.53
C ASP A 198 -3.82 -27.60 -23.95
N GLN A 199 -4.49 -26.44 -23.89
CA GLN A 199 -5.87 -26.33 -23.41
C GLN A 199 -6.85 -26.35 -24.58
N GLN A 200 -7.79 -27.29 -24.54
CA GLN A 200 -8.88 -27.40 -25.51
C GLN A 200 -10.12 -26.65 -25.04
N LEU A 201 -10.72 -25.87 -25.94
CA LEU A 201 -11.99 -25.21 -25.70
C LEU A 201 -13.11 -26.26 -25.66
N LYS A 202 -13.96 -26.21 -24.63
CA LYS A 202 -15.08 -27.14 -24.45
C LYS A 202 -16.39 -26.45 -24.82
N LEU A 203 -16.87 -26.69 -26.03
CA LEU A 203 -18.15 -26.18 -26.51
C LEU A 203 -19.31 -27.05 -25.99
N ARG A 204 -20.43 -26.43 -25.62
CA ARG A 204 -21.71 -27.09 -25.36
C ARG A 204 -22.71 -26.57 -26.39
N ILE A 205 -23.50 -27.47 -26.98
CA ILE A 205 -24.49 -27.09 -27.99
C ILE A 205 -25.86 -27.62 -27.57
N GLY A 206 -26.89 -26.78 -27.65
CA GLY A 206 -28.28 -27.14 -27.39
C GLY A 206 -29.18 -26.81 -28.58
N ILE A 207 -29.97 -27.78 -29.04
CA ILE A 207 -30.83 -27.64 -30.22
C ILE A 207 -32.29 -27.94 -29.84
N HIS A 208 -33.18 -27.01 -30.21
CA HIS A 208 -34.61 -27.17 -30.10
C HIS A 208 -35.33 -26.60 -31.32
N SER A 209 -36.43 -27.24 -31.73
CA SER A 209 -37.24 -26.88 -32.89
C SER A 209 -38.67 -26.59 -32.42
N GLY A 210 -39.25 -25.49 -32.90
CA GLY A 210 -40.60 -25.10 -32.56
C GLY A 210 -40.98 -23.72 -33.12
N PRO A 211 -42.22 -23.27 -32.88
CA PRO A 211 -42.68 -21.97 -33.32
C PRO A 211 -41.99 -20.84 -32.55
N VAL A 212 -41.52 -19.82 -33.27
CA VAL A 212 -40.87 -18.65 -32.68
C VAL A 212 -41.43 -17.38 -33.32
N CYS A 213 -41.55 -16.33 -32.53
CA CYS A 213 -41.89 -15.00 -32.99
C CYS A 213 -40.61 -14.20 -33.24
N THR A 214 -40.55 -13.48 -34.34
CA THR A 214 -39.41 -12.63 -34.72
C THR A 214 -39.85 -11.18 -34.83
N GLY A 215 -38.96 -10.25 -34.51
CA GLY A 215 -39.23 -8.83 -34.67
C GLY A 215 -37.96 -8.00 -34.60
N VAL A 216 -37.97 -6.85 -35.26
CA VAL A 216 -36.90 -5.86 -35.13
C VAL A 216 -37.23 -4.94 -33.97
N VAL A 217 -36.36 -4.90 -32.97
CA VAL A 217 -36.52 -4.08 -31.77
C VAL A 217 -35.54 -2.91 -31.80
N GLY A 218 -36.03 -1.71 -31.47
CA GLY A 218 -35.22 -0.50 -31.37
C GLY A 218 -35.24 0.36 -32.63
N LEU A 219 -35.31 1.68 -32.44
CA LEU A 219 -35.37 2.66 -33.53
C LEU A 219 -33.99 3.20 -33.93
N LYS A 220 -33.08 3.40 -32.96
CA LYS A 220 -31.73 3.93 -33.20
C LYS A 220 -30.69 2.84 -33.53
N MET A 221 -30.90 1.64 -33.00
CA MET A 221 -30.06 0.46 -33.23
C MET A 221 -30.98 -0.75 -33.40
N PRO A 222 -31.53 -0.98 -34.60
CA PRO A 222 -32.47 -2.06 -34.84
C PRO A 222 -31.77 -3.42 -34.67
N ARG A 223 -32.37 -4.30 -33.86
CA ARG A 223 -31.87 -5.65 -33.59
C ARG A 223 -32.93 -6.68 -33.97
N TYR A 224 -32.53 -7.71 -34.71
CA TYR A 224 -33.43 -8.81 -35.06
C TYR A 224 -33.50 -9.78 -33.88
N CYS A 225 -34.59 -9.72 -33.12
CA CYS A 225 -34.75 -10.50 -31.90
C CYS A 225 -35.72 -11.67 -32.12
N LEU A 226 -35.41 -12.79 -31.46
CA LEU A 226 -36.25 -13.97 -31.39
C LEU A 226 -36.92 -14.04 -30.02
N PHE A 227 -38.24 -14.23 -30.00
CA PHE A 227 -39.03 -14.39 -28.80
C PHE A 227 -39.86 -15.66 -28.88
N GLY A 228 -39.92 -16.40 -27.78
CA GLY A 228 -40.79 -17.54 -27.67
C GLY A 228 -40.22 -18.62 -26.76
N ASP A 229 -41.11 -19.55 -26.43
CA ASP A 229 -40.78 -20.70 -25.62
C ASP A 229 -39.73 -21.63 -26.28
N THR A 230 -39.66 -21.63 -27.62
CA THR A 230 -38.64 -22.37 -28.37
C THR A 230 -37.22 -21.88 -28.05
N VAL A 231 -37.00 -20.57 -27.96
CA VAL A 231 -35.69 -19.99 -27.60
C VAL A 231 -35.31 -20.35 -26.17
N ASN A 232 -36.27 -20.24 -25.25
CA ASN A 232 -36.05 -20.61 -23.85
C ASN A 232 -35.71 -22.09 -23.71
N THR A 233 -36.43 -22.97 -24.41
CA THR A 233 -36.17 -24.42 -24.38
C THR A 233 -34.82 -24.75 -25.00
N ALA A 234 -34.42 -24.11 -26.11
CA ALA A 234 -33.09 -24.26 -26.70
C ALA A 234 -31.98 -23.87 -25.71
N SER A 235 -32.14 -22.73 -25.03
CA SER A 235 -31.22 -22.30 -23.97
C SER A 235 -31.14 -23.33 -22.82
N ARG A 236 -32.25 -23.97 -22.46
CA ARG A 236 -32.23 -25.08 -21.47
C ARG A 236 -31.56 -26.35 -21.98
N MET A 237 -31.61 -26.61 -23.29
CA MET A 237 -30.85 -27.71 -23.88
C MET A 237 -29.34 -27.43 -23.80
N GLU A 238 -28.90 -26.20 -24.05
CA GLU A 238 -27.48 -25.85 -23.88
C GLU A 238 -27.06 -25.91 -22.41
N SER A 239 -27.83 -25.28 -21.52
CA SER A 239 -27.43 -25.12 -20.12
C SER A 239 -27.37 -26.45 -19.36
N ASN A 240 -28.23 -27.42 -19.74
CA ASN A 240 -28.19 -28.78 -19.20
C ASN A 240 -27.32 -29.72 -20.04
N GLY A 241 -26.64 -29.23 -21.06
CA GLY A 241 -25.77 -30.02 -21.95
C GLY A 241 -24.45 -30.42 -21.27
N GLU A 242 -23.74 -31.35 -21.89
CA GLU A 242 -22.39 -31.77 -21.47
C GLU A 242 -21.34 -31.17 -22.41
N ALA A 243 -20.13 -30.96 -21.89
CA ALA A 243 -19.01 -30.47 -22.66
C ALA A 243 -18.71 -31.39 -23.87
N LEU A 244 -18.48 -30.78 -25.03
CA LEU A 244 -18.20 -31.43 -26.30
C LEU A 244 -19.31 -32.36 -26.81
N LYS A 245 -20.55 -32.14 -26.37
CA LYS A 245 -21.73 -32.88 -26.85
C LYS A 245 -22.81 -31.92 -27.36
N ILE A 246 -23.61 -32.44 -28.29
CA ILE A 246 -24.74 -31.73 -28.88
C ILE A 246 -26.02 -32.29 -28.28
N HIS A 247 -26.68 -31.47 -27.47
CA HIS A 247 -27.90 -31.83 -26.76
C HIS A 247 -29.13 -31.44 -27.57
N VAL A 248 -30.02 -32.41 -27.78
CA VAL A 248 -31.16 -32.27 -28.69
C VAL A 248 -32.45 -32.62 -27.97
N SER A 249 -33.45 -31.74 -28.13
CA SER A 249 -34.80 -31.99 -27.63
C SER A 249 -35.55 -33.04 -28.45
N GLU A 250 -36.58 -33.66 -27.87
CA GLU A 250 -37.45 -34.60 -28.61
C GLU A 250 -38.09 -34.00 -29.86
N ALA A 251 -38.52 -32.73 -29.81
CA ALA A 251 -39.11 -32.05 -30.97
C ALA A 251 -38.14 -31.95 -32.15
N THR A 252 -36.87 -31.64 -31.88
CA THR A 252 -35.84 -31.59 -32.93
C THR A 252 -35.49 -32.97 -33.44
N ARG A 253 -35.42 -33.98 -32.56
CA ARG A 253 -35.22 -35.38 -32.98
C ARG A 253 -36.22 -35.76 -34.07
N LEU A 254 -37.52 -35.50 -33.85
CA LEU A 254 -38.56 -35.86 -34.80
C LEU A 254 -38.36 -35.21 -36.18
N VAL A 255 -37.91 -33.94 -36.21
CA VAL A 255 -37.62 -33.23 -37.47
C VAL A 255 -36.42 -33.85 -38.20
N ILE A 256 -35.38 -34.23 -37.46
CA ILE A 256 -34.14 -34.76 -38.03
C ILE A 256 -34.29 -36.23 -38.45
N GLU A 257 -35.11 -37.01 -37.74
CA GLU A 257 -35.36 -38.44 -37.99
C GLU A 257 -35.97 -38.68 -39.38
N GLU A 258 -36.71 -37.71 -39.94
CA GLU A 258 -37.23 -37.76 -41.31
C GLU A 258 -36.14 -37.87 -42.39
N PHE A 259 -34.92 -37.39 -42.12
CA PHE A 259 -33.81 -37.44 -43.06
C PHE A 259 -32.96 -38.72 -42.92
N SER A 260 -33.22 -39.56 -41.90
CA SER A 260 -32.55 -40.86 -41.66
C SER A 260 -31.01 -40.87 -41.77
N SER A 261 -30.36 -39.72 -41.59
CA SER A 261 -28.92 -39.53 -41.78
C SER A 261 -28.19 -39.31 -40.46
N PHE A 262 -28.88 -38.99 -39.38
CA PHE A 262 -28.26 -38.60 -38.12
C PHE A 262 -28.30 -39.70 -37.07
N GLN A 263 -27.19 -39.88 -36.37
CA GLN A 263 -27.06 -40.82 -35.27
C GLN A 263 -27.39 -40.12 -33.95
N LEU A 264 -28.45 -40.56 -33.30
CA LEU A 264 -28.94 -40.01 -32.03
C LEU A 264 -28.89 -41.07 -30.93
N GLN A 265 -28.40 -40.69 -29.75
CA GLN A 265 -28.40 -41.53 -28.55
C GLN A 265 -29.38 -40.98 -27.52
N LEU A 266 -30.21 -41.85 -26.94
CA LEU A 266 -31.11 -41.46 -25.84
C LEU A 266 -30.28 -41.07 -24.62
N ARG A 267 -30.49 -39.84 -24.13
CA ARG A 267 -29.92 -39.38 -22.85
C ARG A 267 -30.79 -39.82 -21.68
N GLY A 268 -32.12 -39.76 -21.85
CA GLY A 268 -33.11 -40.00 -20.81
C GLY A 268 -34.01 -38.79 -20.57
N GLU A 269 -34.74 -38.82 -19.45
CA GLU A 269 -35.58 -37.71 -19.01
C GLU A 269 -34.81 -36.73 -18.14
N ILE A 270 -34.88 -35.45 -18.48
CA ILE A 270 -34.31 -34.37 -17.68
C ILE A 270 -35.42 -33.41 -17.22
N GLU A 271 -35.24 -32.80 -16.05
CA GLU A 271 -36.16 -31.79 -15.55
C GLU A 271 -35.79 -30.42 -16.11
N VAL A 272 -36.71 -29.83 -16.87
CA VAL A 272 -36.54 -28.54 -17.53
C VAL A 272 -37.48 -27.53 -16.88
N LYS A 273 -36.91 -26.45 -16.34
CA LYS A 273 -37.68 -25.38 -15.68
C LYS A 273 -38.77 -24.83 -16.60
N GLY A 274 -40.02 -24.92 -16.15
CA GLY A 274 -41.20 -24.46 -16.90
C GLY A 274 -41.79 -25.47 -17.89
N LYS A 275 -41.15 -26.63 -18.09
CA LYS A 275 -41.61 -27.72 -18.96
C LYS A 275 -41.85 -29.05 -18.24
N GLY A 276 -41.29 -29.23 -17.06
CA GLY A 276 -41.33 -30.52 -16.35
C GLY A 276 -40.30 -31.49 -16.91
N ARG A 277 -40.64 -32.79 -16.92
CA ARG A 277 -39.74 -33.83 -17.44
C ARG A 277 -39.81 -33.88 -18.96
N MET A 278 -38.65 -33.79 -19.61
CA MET A 278 -38.51 -33.86 -21.05
C MET A 278 -37.53 -34.95 -21.45
N ARG A 279 -37.89 -35.76 -22.45
CA ARG A 279 -36.97 -36.72 -23.07
C ARG A 279 -36.00 -36.00 -24.00
N THR A 280 -34.73 -36.36 -23.90
CA THR A 280 -33.65 -35.70 -24.62
C THR A 280 -32.64 -36.68 -25.18
N TYR A 281 -31.86 -36.20 -26.15
CA TYR A 281 -30.98 -37.01 -26.99
C TYR A 281 -29.62 -36.32 -27.17
N TRP A 282 -28.60 -37.12 -27.43
CA TRP A 282 -27.30 -36.67 -27.89
C TRP A 282 -27.19 -36.90 -29.39
N LEU A 283 -26.83 -35.86 -30.15
CA LEU A 283 -26.44 -36.00 -31.54
C LEU A 283 -24.97 -36.39 -31.62
N LEU A 284 -24.68 -37.57 -32.18
CA LEU A 284 -23.34 -38.14 -32.24
C LEU A 284 -22.64 -37.89 -33.56
N GLY A 285 -23.39 -37.85 -34.66
CA GLY A 285 -22.82 -37.71 -35.99
C GLY A 285 -23.87 -37.83 -37.08
N GLU A 286 -23.40 -37.73 -38.32
CA GLU A 286 -24.18 -37.99 -39.51
C GLU A 286 -23.55 -39.20 -40.24
N SER A 287 -24.35 -40.23 -40.49
CA SER A 287 -24.02 -41.29 -41.44
C SER A 287 -24.32 -40.77 -42.84
N ASP A 288 -23.28 -40.47 -43.62
CA ASP A 288 -23.44 -40.21 -45.04
C ASP A 288 -23.95 -41.48 -45.74
N GLY A 289 -25.26 -41.54 -45.94
CA GLY A 289 -25.93 -42.57 -46.75
C GLY A 289 -25.71 -42.41 -48.25
N ASN A 290 -24.81 -41.53 -48.70
CA ASN A 290 -24.52 -41.29 -50.12
C ASN A 290 -23.01 -41.39 -50.40
N LYS A 291 -22.60 -42.56 -50.89
CA LYS A 291 -21.84 -42.60 -52.14
C LYS A 291 -22.82 -42.72 -53.29
#